data_AF-A0A7X3UBA5-F1
#
_entry.id   AF-A0A7X3UBA5-F1
#
_cell.length_a   1.000
_cell.length_b   1.000
_cell.length_c   1.000
_cell.angle_alpha   90.00
_cell.angle_beta   90.00
_cell.angle_gamma   90.00
#
_symmetry.space_group_name_H-M   'P 1'
#
loop_
_entity.id
_entity.type
_entity.pdbx_description
1 polymer ?
#
loop_
_entity_poly.entity_id
_entity_poly.type
_entity_poly.pdbx_seq_one_letter_code
_entity_poly.pdbx_strand_id
1 'polypeptide(L)' 'AGDKKEVLFICKMGGRSALAAEYATAAGLDELELFNVEGGTDAWAEAGFPTGD' A
#
# COMPACT_ATOMS: atom_id res chain seq x y z
N ALA A 1 0.83 -11.36 17.04
CA ALA A 1 1.20 -11.74 15.66
C ALA A 1 2.66 -11.31 15.49
N GLY A 2 3.53 -12.20 15.03
CA GLY A 2 4.99 -12.01 15.10
C GLY A 2 5.49 -10.82 14.28
N ASP A 3 6.72 -10.38 14.56
CA ASP A 3 7.41 -9.19 14.02
C ASP A 3 7.68 -9.21 12.49
N LYS A 4 6.68 -9.55 11.67
CA LYS A 4 6.79 -9.40 10.22
C LYS A 4 6.71 -7.93 9.85
N LYS A 5 7.57 -7.51 8.92
CA LYS A 5 7.55 -6.15 8.40
C LYS A 5 6.41 -6.01 7.40
N GLU A 6 5.58 -5.01 7.62
CA GLU A 6 4.48 -4.65 6.72
C GLU A 6 4.95 -3.62 5.69
N VAL A 7 4.46 -3.76 4.45
CA VAL A 7 4.66 -2.78 3.38
C VAL A 7 3.31 -2.39 2.78
N LEU A 8 2.99 -1.10 2.85
CA LEU A 8 1.79 -0.53 2.27
C LEU A 8 2.17 0.22 0.99
N PHE A 9 1.63 -0.22 -0.15
CA PHE A 9 1.74 0.50 -1.41
C PHE A 9 0.59 1.50 -1.55
N ILE A 10 0.92 2.73 -1.94
CA ILE A 10 -0.05 3.79 -2.18
C ILE A 10 0.27 4.52 -3.48
N CYS A 11 -0.75 4.82 -4.27
CA CYS A 11 -0.70 5.72 -5.40
C CYS A 11 -1.90 6.68 -5.33
N LYS A 12 -2.16 7.50 -6.37
CA LYS A 12 -3.27 8.48 -6.36
C LYS A 12 -4.63 7.86 -5.98
N MET A 13 -4.98 6.71 -6.55
CA MET A 13 -6.35 6.15 -6.49
C MET A 13 -6.39 4.61 -6.39
N GLY A 14 -5.32 3.99 -5.88
CA GLY A 14 -5.26 2.55 -5.58
C GLY A 14 -4.86 1.61 -6.73
N GLY A 15 -5.13 1.95 -7.99
CA GLY A 15 -4.91 1.02 -9.12
C GLY A 15 -3.44 0.61 -9.36
N ARG A 16 -2.51 1.58 -9.40
CA ARG A 16 -1.08 1.31 -9.63
C ARG A 16 -0.42 0.61 -8.45
N SER A 17 -0.85 0.93 -7.23
CA SER A 17 -0.33 0.35 -6.00
C SER A 17 -0.79 -1.10 -5.81
N ALA A 18 -2.00 -1.45 -6.26
CA ALA A 18 -2.45 -2.84 -6.32
C ALA A 18 -1.54 -3.68 -7.22
N LEU A 19 -1.28 -3.19 -8.44
CA LEU A 19 -0.35 -3.86 -9.37
C LEU A 19 1.08 -3.95 -8.79
N ALA A 20 1.54 -2.94 -8.07
CA ALA A 20 2.84 -2.98 -7.40
C ALA A 20 2.90 -4.08 -6.31
N ALA A 21 1.83 -4.26 -5.53
CA ALA A 21 1.74 -5.34 -4.55
C ALA A 21 1.76 -6.72 -5.23
N GLU A 22 1.06 -6.89 -6.36
CA GLU A 22 1.12 -8.13 -7.15
C GLU A 22 2.52 -8.43 -7.68
N TYR A 23 3.23 -7.41 -8.19
CA TYR A 23 4.62 -7.57 -8.63
C TYR A 23 5.56 -7.92 -7.47
N ALA A 24 5.37 -7.31 -6.30
CA ALA A 24 6.14 -7.63 -5.10
C ALA A 24 5.95 -9.10 -4.67
N THR A 25 4.70 -9.58 -4.69
CA THR A 25 4.40 -11.02 -4.47
C THR A 25 5.07 -11.89 -5.54
N ALA A 26 4.93 -11.55 -6.82
CA ALA A 26 5.53 -12.32 -7.92
C ALA A 26 7.07 -12.33 -7.88
N ALA A 27 7.69 -11.32 -7.28
CA ALA A 27 9.12 -11.24 -7.04
C ALA A 27 9.61 -12.09 -5.86
N GLY A 28 8.72 -12.75 -5.13
CA GLY A 28 9.06 -13.64 -4.01
C GLY A 28 9.29 -12.91 -2.68
N LEU A 29 8.71 -11.72 -2.49
CA LEU A 29 8.76 -10.99 -1.22
C LEU A 29 7.76 -11.54 -0.17
N ASP A 30 7.68 -12.87 -0.06
CA ASP A 30 6.69 -13.61 0.75
C ASP A 30 6.90 -13.46 2.28
N GLU A 31 8.07 -12.98 2.68
CA GLU A 31 8.40 -12.67 4.07
C GLU A 31 7.78 -11.37 4.57
N LEU A 32 7.36 -10.49 3.65
CA LEU A 32 6.69 -9.23 3.92
C LEU A 32 5.16 -9.42 3.90
N GLU A 33 4.46 -8.68 4.74
CA GLU A 33 3.02 -8.54 4.62
C GLU A 33 2.73 -7.35 3.70
N LEU A 34 2.24 -7.64 2.49
CA LEU A 34 2.05 -6.66 1.42
C LEU A 34 0.60 -6.20 1.36
N PHE A 35 0.40 -4.88 1.35
CA PHE A 35 -0.94 -4.27 1.31
C PHE A 35 -1.03 -3.19 0.24
N ASN A 36 -2.21 -3.04 -0.35
CA ASN A 36 -2.56 -1.89 -1.18
C ASN A 36 -3.51 -0.98 -0.39
N VAL A 37 -3.23 0.32 -0.40
CA VAL A 37 -4.17 1.33 0.13
C VAL A 37 -5.26 1.61 -0.90
N GLU A 38 -6.45 1.06 -0.66
CA GLU A 38 -7.63 1.28 -1.51
C GLU A 38 -8.01 2.76 -1.56
N GLY A 39 -8.42 3.25 -2.73
CA GLY A 39 -8.73 4.67 -2.95
C GLY A 39 -7.50 5.59 -2.96
N GLY A 40 -6.32 5.09 -2.58
CA GLY A 40 -5.05 5.81 -2.69
C GLY A 40 -4.95 7.10 -1.88
N THR A 41 -4.04 7.97 -2.28
CA THR A 41 -3.81 9.27 -1.63
C THR A 41 -5.03 10.20 -1.72
N ASP A 42 -5.88 10.05 -2.75
CA ASP A 42 -7.11 10.83 -2.86
C ASP A 42 -8.08 10.47 -1.73
N ALA A 43 -8.37 9.18 -1.52
CA ALA A 43 -9.22 8.75 -0.41
C ALA A 43 -8.60 9.06 0.97
N TRP A 44 -7.26 9.01 1.09
CA TRP A 44 -6.55 9.42 2.30
C TRP A 44 -6.79 10.90 2.63
N ALA A 45 -6.65 11.79 1.63
CA ALA A 45 -6.88 13.21 1.79
C ALA A 45 -8.37 13.53 2.02
N GLU A 46 -9.29 12.85 1.32
CA GLU A 46 -10.75 12.99 1.51
C GLU A 46 -11.19 12.57 2.92
N ALA A 47 -10.52 11.57 3.51
CA ALA A 47 -10.72 11.17 4.90
C ALA A 47 -10.16 12.18 5.92
N GLY A 48 -9.49 13.25 5.47
CA GLY A 48 -8.93 14.30 6.32
C GLY A 48 -7.63 13.91 7.04
N PHE A 49 -6.93 12.89 6.56
CA PHE A 49 -5.64 12.50 7.14
C PHE A 49 -4.50 13.45 6.71
N PRO A 50 -3.41 13.54 7.50
CA PRO A 50 -2.29 14.42 7.18
C PRO A 50 -1.61 14.05 5.86
N THR A 51 -1.28 15.05 5.05
CA THR A 51 -0.57 14.90 3.77
C THR A 51 0.88 15.41 3.83
N GLY A 52 1.36 15.74 5.03
CA GLY A 52 2.69 16.30 5.25
C GLY A 52 2.71 17.80 5.07
N ASP A 53 2.29 18.52 6.11
CA ASP A 53 2.81 19.86 6.42
C ASP A 53 4.05 19.72 7.31
#